data_AF-A0A959M3U4-F1
#
_entry.id   AF-A0A959M3U4-F1
#
_cell.length_a   1.000
_cell.length_b   1.000
_cell.length_c   1.000
_cell.angle_alpha   90.00
_cell.angle_beta   90.00
_cell.angle_gamma   90.00
#
_symmetry.space_group_name_H-M   'P 1'
#
loop_
_entity.id
_entity.type
_entity.pdbx_description
1 polymer ?
#
loop_
_entity_poly.entity_id
_entity_poly.type
_entity_poly.pdbx_seq_one_letter_code
_entity_poly.pdbx_strand_id
1 'polypeptide(L)'
;MAENNLKIRTISWPAVAVQVIILAFLIKLLSWMGLSNPFPFLVGPPFYLFIAFGLRGWLEEDHRKGMKAIRSQNYHAALEYFDQSIEFFENYPKVDKYRALTLLSAARFSFREMGMVNKAYCLGQVGRVSEMAALYRQVFQEYPENDIARMALELMDLKEE
;
A
#
# COMPACT_ATOMS: atom_id res chain seq x y z
N MET A 1 0.92 -24.80 -22.53
CA MET A 1 0.79 -24.15 -21.22
C MET A 1 1.45 -22.79 -21.33
N ALA A 2 0.67 -21.72 -21.52
CA ALA A 2 1.23 -20.39 -21.50
C ALA A 2 1.55 -20.04 -20.05
N GLU A 3 2.83 -19.91 -19.70
CA GLU A 3 3.24 -19.16 -18.51
C GLU A 3 2.77 -17.72 -18.69
N ASN A 4 1.52 -17.46 -18.34
CA ASN A 4 1.03 -16.11 -18.19
C ASN A 4 1.70 -15.60 -16.91
N ASN A 5 2.90 -15.06 -17.05
CA ASN A 5 3.62 -14.32 -16.01
C ASN A 5 2.80 -13.06 -15.70
N LEU A 6 1.68 -13.23 -14.98
CA LEU A 6 0.82 -12.19 -14.44
C LEU A 6 1.61 -11.45 -13.37
N LYS A 7 2.52 -10.58 -13.82
CA LYS A 7 3.25 -9.67 -12.93
C LYS A 7 2.27 -8.63 -12.44
N ILE A 8 1.78 -8.80 -11.21
CA ILE A 8 1.00 -7.78 -10.51
C ILE A 8 1.86 -6.52 -10.46
N ARG A 9 1.45 -5.47 -11.17
CA ARG A 9 2.16 -4.20 -11.12
C ARG A 9 1.90 -3.59 -9.76
N THR A 10 2.94 -3.46 -8.94
CA THR A 10 2.84 -2.87 -7.60
C THR A 10 3.16 -1.38 -7.58
N ILE A 11 3.73 -0.84 -8.66
CA ILE A 11 4.23 0.54 -8.75
C ILE A 11 3.41 1.35 -9.77
N SER A 12 3.06 2.58 -9.38
CA SER A 12 2.47 3.60 -10.24
C SER A 12 3.57 4.51 -10.82
N TRP A 13 3.85 4.39 -12.12
CA TRP A 13 4.83 5.24 -12.81
C TRP A 13 4.52 6.74 -12.73
N PRO A 14 3.26 7.20 -12.83
CA PRO A 14 2.93 8.60 -12.55
C PRO A 14 3.33 9.06 -11.14
N ALA A 15 3.13 8.20 -10.12
CA ALA A 15 3.55 8.51 -8.77
C ALA A 15 5.08 8.57 -8.65
N VAL A 16 5.81 7.69 -9.34
CA VAL A 16 7.29 7.77 -9.41
C VAL A 16 7.74 9.11 -10.01
N ALA A 17 7.11 9.57 -11.10
CA ALA A 17 7.44 10.86 -11.69
C ALA A 17 7.23 12.02 -10.69
N VAL A 18 6.12 12.00 -9.95
CA VAL A 18 5.86 12.97 -8.87
C VAL A 18 6.94 12.92 -7.78
N GLN A 19 7.38 11.73 -7.38
CA GLN A 19 8.45 11.57 -6.39
C GLN A 19 9.80 12.10 -6.87
N VAL A 20 10.15 11.87 -8.14
CA VAL A 20 11.38 12.42 -8.74
C VAL A 20 11.35 13.95 -8.74
N ILE A 21 10.20 14.55 -9.05
CA ILE A 21 10.01 16.00 -9.00
C ILE A 21 10.17 16.52 -7.57
N ILE A 22 9.54 15.88 -6.58
CA ILE A 22 9.70 16.25 -5.16
C ILE A 22 11.16 16.17 -4.73
N LEU A 23 11.85 15.08 -5.07
CA LEU A 23 13.25 14.88 -4.71
C LEU A 23 14.15 15.96 -5.34
N ALA A 24 13.97 16.24 -6.63
CA ALA A 24 14.73 17.29 -7.32
C ALA A 24 14.48 18.67 -6.70
N PHE A 25 13.21 18.98 -6.36
CA PHE A 25 12.85 20.22 -5.67
C PHE A 25 13.51 20.31 -4.29
N LEU A 26 13.46 19.23 -3.51
CA LEU A 26 14.05 19.16 -2.18
C LEU A 26 15.57 19.34 -2.20
N ILE A 27 16.27 18.70 -3.14
CA ILE A 27 17.71 18.87 -3.35
C ILE A 27 18.02 20.36 -3.62
N LYS A 28 17.29 20.98 -4.54
CA LYS A 28 17.47 22.40 -4.89
C LYS A 28 17.19 23.31 -3.69
N LEU A 29 16.15 23.04 -2.92
CA LEU A 29 15.77 23.80 -1.73
C LEU A 29 16.87 23.74 -0.66
N LEU A 30 17.35 22.54 -0.31
CA LEU A 30 18.41 22.37 0.68
C LEU A 30 19.74 23.01 0.25
N SER A 31 20.03 22.97 -1.06
CA SER A 31 21.23 23.58 -1.62
C SER A 31 21.15 25.10 -1.56
N TRP A 32 19.97 25.67 -1.86
CA TRP A 32 19.70 27.10 -1.74
C TRP A 32 19.79 27.60 -0.30
N MET A 33 19.36 26.79 0.68
CA MET A 33 19.53 27.09 2.11
C MET A 33 20.97 26.89 2.63
N GLY A 34 21.89 26.40 1.79
CA GLY A 34 23.27 26.10 2.19
C GLY A 34 23.45 24.84 3.03
N LEU A 35 22.37 24.10 3.32
CA LEU A 35 22.36 22.91 4.19
C LEU A 35 23.01 21.68 3.56
N SER A 36 23.11 21.65 2.23
CA SER A 36 23.61 20.48 1.51
C SER A 36 24.86 20.77 0.67
N ASN A 37 25.43 21.97 0.73
CA ASN A 37 26.66 22.30 0.01
C ASN A 37 27.88 21.77 0.78
N PRO A 38 28.90 21.21 0.09
CA PRO A 38 29.04 21.07 -1.37
C PRO A 38 28.46 19.76 -1.94
N PHE A 39 27.77 18.93 -1.14
CA PHE A 39 27.33 17.58 -1.51
C PHE A 39 25.79 17.39 -1.57
N PRO A 40 25.08 18.09 -2.48
CA PRO A 40 23.62 18.10 -2.51
C PRO A 40 22.99 16.72 -2.73
N PHE A 41 23.64 15.89 -3.55
CA PHE A 41 23.19 14.53 -3.85
C PHE A 41 23.51 13.52 -2.74
N LEU A 42 24.36 13.85 -1.77
CA LEU A 42 24.61 13.01 -0.59
C LEU A 42 23.66 13.35 0.57
N VAL A 43 23.17 14.59 0.65
CA VAL A 43 22.28 15.04 1.73
C VAL A 43 20.80 14.92 1.36
N GLY A 44 20.43 15.29 0.13
CA GLY A 44 19.03 15.35 -0.30
C GLY A 44 18.29 14.00 -0.25
N PRO A 45 18.79 12.92 -0.88
CA PRO A 45 18.11 11.63 -0.86
C PRO A 45 17.94 11.03 0.54
N PRO A 46 18.94 11.04 1.45
CA PRO A 46 18.73 10.62 2.83
C PRO A 46 17.68 11.47 3.56
N PHE A 47 17.66 12.79 3.33
CA PHE A 47 16.65 13.67 3.93
C PHE A 47 15.24 13.37 3.40
N TYR A 48 15.09 13.12 2.09
CA TYR A 48 13.84 12.64 1.50
C TYR A 48 13.38 11.33 2.15
N LEU A 49 14.29 10.36 2.29
CA LEU A 49 13.99 9.08 2.93
C LEU A 49 13.60 9.25 4.39
N PHE A 50 14.26 10.14 5.13
CA PHE A 50 13.91 10.45 6.51
C PHE A 50 12.46 10.96 6.63
N ILE A 51 12.07 11.91 5.77
CA ILE A 51 10.68 12.40 5.72
C ILE A 51 9.72 11.26 5.34
N ALA A 52 10.03 10.50 4.29
CA ALA A 52 9.18 9.44 3.81
C ALA A 52 8.97 8.34 4.86
N PHE A 53 10.02 7.93 5.56
CA PHE A 53 9.92 6.95 6.64
C PHE A 53 9.20 7.49 7.86
N GLY A 54 9.35 8.77 8.19
CA GLY A 54 8.59 9.43 9.25
C GLY A 54 7.09 9.43 8.94
N LEU A 55 6.71 9.90 7.75
CA LEU A 55 5.31 9.93 7.30
C LEU A 55 4.69 8.54 7.29
N ARG A 56 5.36 7.54 6.71
CA ARG A 56 4.88 6.15 6.65
C ARG A 56 4.99 5.42 7.99
N GLY A 57 5.81 5.91 8.92
CA GLY A 57 5.86 5.39 10.28
C GLY A 57 4.60 5.76 11.06
N TRP A 58 4.12 6.98 10.83
CA TRP A 58 2.97 7.53 11.53
C TRP A 58 1.63 7.21 10.86
N LEU A 59 1.49 7.50 9.57
CA LEU A 59 0.20 7.42 8.87
C LEU A 59 -0.17 6.01 8.40
N GLU A 60 0.81 5.11 8.27
CA GLU A 60 0.59 3.70 7.87
C GLU A 60 0.80 2.74 9.05
N GLU A 61 0.79 3.25 10.29
CA GLU A 61 1.19 2.50 11.47
C GLU A 61 0.44 1.17 11.59
N ASP A 62 -0.89 1.19 11.54
CA ASP A 62 -1.71 -0.02 11.70
C ASP A 62 -1.60 -0.94 10.49
N HIS A 63 -1.49 -0.39 9.28
CA HIS A 63 -1.22 -1.21 8.09
C HIS A 63 0.09 -2.02 8.25
N ARG A 64 1.14 -1.36 8.77
CA ARG A 64 2.43 -2.01 9.02
C ARG A 64 2.35 -3.04 10.14
N LYS A 65 1.58 -2.77 11.21
CA LYS A 65 1.29 -3.75 12.27
C LYS A 65 0.56 -4.97 11.72
N GLY A 66 -0.45 -4.78 10.87
CA GLY A 66 -1.17 -5.86 10.17
C GLY A 66 -0.23 -6.72 9.33
N MET A 67 0.64 -6.10 8.53
CA MET A 67 1.66 -6.82 7.77
C MET A 67 2.67 -7.55 8.64
N LYS A 68 3.03 -7.00 9.81
CA LYS A 68 3.89 -7.68 10.80
C LYS A 68 3.16 -8.88 11.41
N ALA A 69 1.89 -8.74 11.73
CA ALA A 69 1.06 -9.80 12.28
C ALA A 69 0.88 -10.96 11.28
N ILE A 70 0.67 -10.68 9.97
CA ILE A 70 0.67 -11.71 8.92
C ILE A 70 2.00 -12.49 8.91
N ARG A 71 3.15 -11.79 8.94
CA ARG A 71 4.47 -12.46 8.95
C ARG A 71 4.69 -13.34 10.17
N SER A 72 4.03 -13.03 11.27
CA SER A 72 4.04 -13.84 12.50
C SER A 72 2.87 -14.84 12.57
N GLN A 73 2.11 -15.02 11.48
CA GLN A 73 0.92 -15.89 11.39
C GLN A 73 -0.16 -15.59 12.45
N ASN A 74 -0.13 -14.39 13.04
CA ASN A 74 -1.16 -13.93 13.96
C ASN A 74 -2.29 -13.26 13.19
N TYR A 75 -3.11 -14.07 12.53
CA TYR A 75 -4.16 -13.58 11.64
C TYR A 75 -5.30 -12.87 12.37
N HIS A 76 -5.59 -13.24 13.62
CA HIS A 76 -6.60 -12.53 14.43
C HIS A 76 -6.16 -11.09 14.72
N ALA A 77 -4.92 -10.88 15.18
CA ALA A 77 -4.41 -9.53 15.37
C ALA A 77 -4.28 -8.76 14.05
N ALA A 78 -3.92 -9.45 12.96
CA ALA A 78 -3.86 -8.82 11.64
C ALA A 78 -5.22 -8.25 11.20
N LEU A 79 -6.32 -8.96 11.47
CA LEU A 79 -7.68 -8.47 11.17
C LEU A 79 -7.97 -7.15 11.89
N GLU A 80 -7.69 -7.06 13.18
CA GLU A 80 -7.89 -5.83 13.97
C GLU A 80 -7.08 -4.65 13.42
N TYR A 81 -5.81 -4.89 13.08
CA TYR A 81 -4.96 -3.85 12.50
C TYR A 81 -5.40 -3.42 11.11
N PHE A 82 -5.92 -4.34 10.29
CA PHE A 82 -6.46 -3.96 8.99
C PHE A 82 -7.77 -3.22 9.10
N ASP A 83 -8.62 -3.54 10.09
CA ASP A 83 -9.83 -2.75 10.37
C ASP A 83 -9.48 -1.30 10.72
N GLN A 84 -8.54 -1.10 11.64
CA GLN A 84 -8.04 0.24 12.00
C GLN A 84 -7.41 0.97 10.81
N SER A 85 -6.61 0.26 10.01
CA SER A 85 -6.00 0.83 8.81
C SER A 85 -7.05 1.23 7.77
N ILE A 86 -8.08 0.42 7.54
CA ILE A 86 -9.15 0.71 6.58
C ILE A 86 -9.94 1.92 7.07
N GLU A 87 -10.35 1.92 8.35
CA GLU A 87 -11.10 3.02 8.96
C GLU A 87 -10.34 4.36 8.86
N PHE A 88 -9.02 4.35 9.11
CA PHE A 88 -8.20 5.55 8.96
C PHE A 88 -8.26 6.12 7.53
N PHE A 89 -8.03 5.29 6.52
CA PHE A 89 -8.03 5.76 5.12
C PHE A 89 -9.44 6.05 4.58
N GLU A 90 -10.49 5.50 5.19
CA GLU A 90 -11.89 5.89 4.94
C GLU A 90 -12.21 7.27 5.52
N ASN A 91 -11.74 7.55 6.75
CA ASN A 91 -11.92 8.84 7.39
C ASN A 91 -11.06 9.95 6.76
N TYR A 92 -9.90 9.58 6.19
CA TYR A 92 -8.96 10.51 5.56
C TYR A 92 -8.65 10.14 4.10
N PRO A 93 -9.65 10.11 3.20
CA PRO A 93 -9.48 9.57 1.85
C PRO A 93 -8.52 10.40 0.99
N LYS A 94 -8.33 11.69 1.32
CA LYS A 94 -7.35 12.55 0.66
C LYS A 94 -5.91 12.12 0.93
N VAL A 95 -5.62 11.56 2.11
CA VAL A 95 -4.28 11.05 2.44
C VAL A 95 -3.91 9.94 1.48
N ASP A 96 -4.80 8.98 1.25
CA ASP A 96 -4.55 7.87 0.35
C ASP A 96 -4.62 8.29 -1.14
N LYS A 97 -5.58 9.13 -1.50
CA LYS A 97 -5.73 9.67 -2.87
C LYS A 97 -4.49 10.43 -3.34
N TYR A 98 -3.87 11.21 -2.46
CA TYR A 98 -2.66 11.98 -2.73
C TYR A 98 -1.39 11.36 -2.14
N ARG A 99 -1.37 10.02 -1.93
CA ARG A 99 -0.25 9.27 -1.32
C ARG A 99 1.14 9.54 -1.89
N ALA A 100 1.24 9.90 -3.18
CA ALA A 100 2.50 10.30 -3.79
C ALA A 100 3.10 11.56 -3.13
N LEU A 101 2.25 12.44 -2.59
CA LEU A 101 2.62 13.68 -1.89
C LEU A 101 2.59 13.50 -0.37
N THR A 102 1.53 12.87 0.17
CA THR A 102 1.27 12.78 1.62
C THR A 102 2.04 11.66 2.32
N LEU A 103 2.35 10.57 1.60
CA LEU A 103 3.07 9.41 2.12
C LEU A 103 4.41 9.20 1.42
N LEU A 104 4.70 9.99 0.38
CA LEU A 104 5.85 9.79 -0.50
C LEU A 104 5.92 8.33 -0.96
N SER A 105 4.77 7.80 -1.39
CA SER A 105 4.56 6.41 -1.82
C SER A 105 4.20 6.32 -3.30
N ALA A 106 4.81 5.34 -3.99
CA ALA A 106 4.54 5.05 -5.40
C ALA A 106 3.68 3.79 -5.58
N ALA A 107 3.03 3.31 -4.51
CA ALA A 107 2.18 2.13 -4.57
C ALA A 107 1.03 2.33 -5.56
N ARG A 108 0.81 1.32 -6.42
CA ARG A 108 -0.31 1.29 -7.37
C ARG A 108 -1.63 1.29 -6.62
N PHE A 109 -1.81 0.33 -5.73
CA PHE A 109 -3.01 0.20 -4.92
C PHE A 109 -3.05 1.25 -3.82
N SER A 110 -4.27 1.65 -3.47
CA SER A 110 -4.48 2.48 -2.27
C SER A 110 -4.24 1.65 -1.01
N PHE A 111 -3.91 2.29 0.12
CA PHE A 111 -3.74 1.57 1.38
C PHE A 111 -5.05 1.00 1.90
N ARG A 112 -6.18 1.68 1.66
CA ARG A 112 -7.51 1.12 1.94
C ARG A 112 -7.74 -0.16 1.15
N GLU A 113 -7.54 -0.10 -0.17
CA GLU A 113 -7.67 -1.24 -1.07
C GLU A 113 -6.77 -2.41 -0.65
N MET A 114 -5.49 -2.16 -0.36
CA MET A 114 -4.58 -3.20 0.13
C MET A 114 -4.99 -3.72 1.51
N GLY A 115 -5.50 -2.86 2.40
CA GLY A 115 -6.03 -3.24 3.70
C GLY A 115 -7.18 -4.23 3.57
N MET A 116 -8.13 -3.96 2.67
CA MET A 116 -9.26 -4.87 2.40
C MET A 116 -8.81 -6.21 1.82
N VAL A 117 -7.89 -6.19 0.85
CA VAL A 117 -7.30 -7.42 0.28
C VAL A 117 -6.60 -8.25 1.35
N ASN A 118 -5.77 -7.62 2.18
CA ASN A 118 -5.04 -8.32 3.23
C ASN A 118 -5.96 -8.82 4.35
N LYS A 119 -7.02 -8.07 4.68
CA LYS A 119 -8.07 -8.52 5.59
C LYS A 119 -8.77 -9.76 5.04
N ALA A 120 -9.14 -9.77 3.75
CA ALA A 120 -9.75 -10.92 3.10
C ALA A 120 -8.83 -12.15 3.15
N TYR A 121 -7.54 -11.97 2.86
CA TYR A 121 -6.53 -13.01 3.03
C TYR A 121 -6.54 -13.58 4.47
N CYS A 122 -6.50 -12.72 5.49
CA CYS A 122 -6.53 -13.14 6.90
C CYS A 122 -7.82 -13.88 7.27
N LEU A 123 -8.98 -13.45 6.76
CA LEU A 123 -10.26 -14.15 6.96
C LEU A 123 -10.20 -15.59 6.44
N GLY A 124 -9.59 -15.80 5.27
CA GLY A 124 -9.35 -17.15 4.74
C GLY A 124 -8.45 -18.00 5.64
N GLN A 125 -7.38 -17.40 6.18
CA GLN A 125 -6.44 -18.11 7.07
C GLN A 125 -7.08 -18.56 8.40
N VAL A 126 -8.11 -17.85 8.87
CA VAL A 126 -8.88 -18.23 10.09
C VAL A 126 -10.14 -19.03 9.79
N GLY A 127 -10.33 -19.49 8.55
CA GLY A 127 -11.48 -20.32 8.15
C GLY A 127 -12.80 -19.58 7.94
N ARG A 128 -12.80 -18.24 7.94
CA ARG A 128 -13.98 -17.39 7.70
C ARG A 128 -14.20 -17.18 6.20
N VAL A 129 -14.41 -18.28 5.47
CA VAL A 129 -14.40 -18.34 4.00
C VAL A 129 -15.52 -17.50 3.37
N SER A 130 -16.73 -17.51 3.93
CA SER A 130 -17.85 -16.70 3.43
C SER A 130 -17.56 -15.21 3.47
N GLU A 131 -16.97 -14.73 4.57
CA GLU A 131 -16.59 -13.33 4.75
C GLU A 131 -15.40 -12.93 3.87
N MET A 132 -14.42 -13.83 3.71
CA MET A 132 -13.34 -13.65 2.75
C MET A 132 -13.89 -13.44 1.34
N ALA A 133 -14.78 -14.33 0.87
CA ALA A 133 -15.36 -14.24 -0.47
C ALA A 133 -16.17 -12.96 -0.65
N ALA A 134 -17.01 -12.60 0.34
CA ALA A 134 -17.76 -11.35 0.33
C ALA A 134 -16.83 -10.13 0.23
N LEU A 135 -15.74 -10.11 0.99
CA LEU A 135 -14.80 -8.99 0.99
C LEU A 135 -14.01 -8.89 -0.32
N TYR A 136 -13.57 -10.00 -0.92
CA TYR A 136 -12.95 -9.96 -2.24
C TYR A 136 -13.91 -9.49 -3.34
N ARG A 137 -15.19 -9.90 -3.28
CA ARG A 137 -16.22 -9.38 -4.20
C ARG A 137 -16.39 -7.88 -4.03
N GLN A 138 -16.44 -7.40 -2.79
CA GLN A 138 -16.51 -5.96 -2.50
C GLN A 138 -15.28 -5.22 -3.05
N VAL A 139 -14.06 -5.72 -2.82
CA VAL A 139 -12.83 -5.13 -3.37
C VAL A 139 -12.90 -5.07 -4.89
N PHE A 140 -13.33 -6.14 -5.56
CA PHE A 140 -13.41 -6.16 -7.01
C PHE A 140 -14.48 -5.21 -7.58
N GLN A 141 -15.59 -5.03 -6.86
CA GLN A 141 -16.63 -4.04 -7.22
C GLN A 141 -16.10 -2.60 -7.08
N GLU A 142 -15.40 -2.30 -6.00
CA GLU A 142 -14.86 -0.95 -5.74
C GLU A 142 -13.58 -0.65 -6.54
N TYR A 143 -12.79 -1.68 -6.82
CA TYR A 143 -11.49 -1.63 -7.49
C TYR A 143 -11.38 -2.74 -8.57
N PRO A 144 -12.03 -2.58 -9.74
CA PRO A 144 -12.04 -3.59 -10.80
C PRO A 144 -10.66 -3.96 -11.36
N GLU A 145 -9.69 -3.07 -11.18
CA GLU A 145 -8.29 -3.26 -11.61
C GLU A 145 -7.43 -3.99 -10.57
N ASN A 146 -8.03 -4.46 -9.46
CA ASN A 146 -7.32 -5.20 -8.43
C ASN A 146 -7.09 -6.65 -8.86
N ASP A 147 -5.88 -6.90 -9.37
CA ASP A 147 -5.46 -8.21 -9.85
C ASP A 147 -5.55 -9.31 -8.77
N ILE A 148 -5.33 -8.95 -7.49
CA ILE A 148 -5.34 -9.91 -6.38
C ILE A 148 -6.76 -10.40 -6.11
N ALA A 149 -7.72 -9.47 -6.01
CA ALA A 149 -9.13 -9.79 -5.76
C ALA A 149 -9.72 -10.62 -6.91
N ARG A 150 -9.44 -10.26 -8.16
CA ARG A 150 -9.85 -11.03 -9.33
C ARG A 150 -9.37 -12.48 -9.28
N MET A 151 -8.07 -12.69 -9.08
CA MET A 151 -7.49 -14.04 -9.00
C MET A 151 -8.05 -14.84 -7.83
N ALA A 152 -8.30 -14.20 -6.69
CA ALA A 152 -8.88 -14.86 -5.54
C ALA A 152 -10.29 -15.38 -5.82
N LEU A 153 -11.12 -14.61 -6.54
CA LEU A 153 -12.47 -15.01 -6.93
C LEU A 153 -12.45 -16.12 -7.98
N GLU A 154 -11.62 -16.00 -9.03
CA GLU A 154 -11.44 -17.04 -10.04
C GLU A 154 -11.05 -18.39 -9.41
N LEU A 155 -10.16 -18.38 -8.41
CA LEU A 155 -9.75 -19.58 -7.69
C LEU A 155 -10.87 -20.18 -6.82
N MET A 156 -11.78 -19.35 -6.30
CA MET A 156 -12.92 -19.83 -5.52
C MET A 156 -13.94 -20.50 -6.43
N ASP A 157 -14.25 -19.88 -7.56
CA ASP A 157 -15.21 -20.42 -8.54
C ASP A 157 -14.70 -21.77 -9.08
N LEU A 158 -13.39 -21.90 -9.35
CA LEU A 158 -12.77 -23.17 -9.75
C LEU A 158 -12.84 -24.30 -8.69
N LYS A 159 -13.07 -23.98 -7.41
CA LYS A 159 -13.22 -24.98 -6.35
C LYS A 159 -14.68 -25.40 -6.12
N GLU A 160 -15.63 -24.65 -6.68
CA GLU A 160 -17.06 -24.95 -6.59
C GLU A 160 -17.54 -25.85 -7.75
N GLU A 161 -16.73 -26.03 -8.79
CA GLU A 161 -16.90 -27.00 -9.91
C GLU A 161 -16.34 -28.40 -9.59
#